data_AF-A0A2G9HR11-F1
#
_entry.id   AF-A0A2G9HR11-F1
#
_cell.length_a   1.000
_cell.length_b   1.000
_cell.length_c   1.000
_cell.angle_alpha   90.00
_cell.angle_beta   90.00
_cell.angle_gamma   90.00
#
_symmetry.space_group_name_H-M   'P 1'
#
loop_
_entity.id
_entity.type
_entity.pdbx_description
1 polymer ?
#
loop_
_entity_poly.entity_id
_entity_poly.type
_entity_poly.pdbx_seq_one_letter_code
_entity_poly.pdbx_strand_id
1 'polypeptide(L)'
;MAAFNVASPTYSPSSLRIVSKLSPSRNASTFSFKSLSNPPLLFPSTSLKQRSPLKYRRCSLVVSALKKLSETELVAVSSESDGSLPSDSGVYAVYDGSGDLQFIGITRNLAASVLSHKNSVPELCCSVKVGVVEDPDKTALTEAWKSWMQEHISATGKVPPGNEPGNSTWVKKAPRKKSDLRLTPGRHVQLTVPFEDLIDRLVKENKVVAFIKGSRSAPLCGFSQRVVAILESQGIDYESVDVLDEEYNYGLREMLKKYSNWPTFPQIFVNGELVGGCDILTSMYEKGELASLFK
;
A
#
# COMPACT_ATOMS: atom_id res chain seq x y z
N MET A 1 13.87 -57.80 47.51
CA MET A 1 14.19 -57.34 48.89
C MET A 1 15.23 -56.23 48.80
N ALA A 2 15.27 -55.32 49.80
CA ALA A 2 16.33 -54.35 50.20
C ALA A 2 17.27 -53.75 49.10
N ALA A 3 17.45 -52.44 48.88
CA ALA A 3 17.39 -51.22 49.70
C ALA A 3 18.59 -50.97 50.66
N PHE A 4 19.12 -49.73 50.60
CA PHE A 4 20.06 -49.05 51.54
C PHE A 4 21.54 -49.50 51.56
N ASN A 5 22.58 -48.66 51.82
CA ASN A 5 22.79 -47.18 51.84
C ASN A 5 24.32 -46.90 52.06
N VAL A 6 24.71 -45.65 52.44
CA VAL A 6 25.99 -45.20 53.08
C VAL A 6 27.10 -44.77 52.08
N ALA A 7 27.76 -43.61 52.14
CA ALA A 7 27.71 -42.45 53.05
C ALA A 7 28.13 -41.10 52.38
N SER A 8 27.75 -39.98 53.03
CA SER A 8 28.24 -38.60 52.80
C SER A 8 29.53 -38.32 53.62
N PRO A 9 30.21 -37.13 53.54
CA PRO A 9 29.70 -35.79 53.92
C PRO A 9 30.20 -34.65 52.95
N THR A 10 30.26 -33.32 53.19
CA THR A 10 30.07 -32.43 54.38
C THR A 10 29.77 -30.96 53.98
N TYR A 11 29.39 -30.13 54.96
CA TYR A 11 29.55 -28.66 55.09
C TYR A 11 28.79 -27.64 54.19
N SER A 12 27.76 -27.06 54.82
CA SER A 12 27.14 -25.72 54.67
C SER A 12 28.11 -24.59 55.21
N PRO A 13 27.78 -23.27 55.36
CA PRO A 13 26.43 -22.66 55.51
C PRO A 13 26.14 -21.18 55.04
N SER A 14 24.85 -20.79 55.21
CA SER A 14 24.32 -19.49 55.72
C SER A 14 24.63 -18.17 54.96
N SER A 15 23.64 -17.42 54.43
CA SER A 15 22.60 -16.53 55.07
C SER A 15 22.97 -15.04 54.83
N LEU A 16 22.11 -14.00 54.85
CA LEU A 16 20.87 -13.70 55.60
C LEU A 16 19.84 -12.92 54.74
N ARG A 17 18.56 -12.98 55.15
CA ARG A 17 17.58 -11.90 54.87
C ARG A 17 17.69 -10.83 55.96
N ILE A 18 17.52 -9.55 55.60
CA ILE A 18 17.17 -8.50 56.56
C ILE A 18 15.90 -7.78 56.08
N VAL A 19 15.05 -7.43 57.05
CA VAL A 19 13.72 -6.84 56.86
C VAL A 19 13.74 -5.39 57.36
N SER A 20 12.91 -4.53 56.76
CA SER A 20 11.93 -3.69 57.47
C SER A 20 11.88 -2.18 57.18
N LYS A 21 10.65 -1.67 57.32
CA LYS A 21 10.17 -0.33 57.69
C LYS A 21 9.93 0.74 56.60
N LEU A 22 8.63 1.07 56.50
CA LEU A 22 8.08 2.29 55.91
C LEU A 22 8.24 3.51 56.85
N SER A 23 7.91 4.68 56.30
CA SER A 23 7.39 5.93 56.92
C SER A 23 8.39 7.12 56.88
N PRO A 24 7.93 8.39 56.87
CA PRO A 24 7.73 9.08 55.59
C PRO A 24 8.42 10.46 55.52
N SER A 25 8.99 10.80 54.36
CA SER A 25 9.59 12.13 54.15
C SER A 25 8.59 13.08 53.48
N ARG A 26 8.29 14.20 54.15
CA ARG A 26 7.51 15.32 53.61
C ARG A 26 8.39 16.11 52.64
N ASN A 27 7.95 16.28 51.40
CA ASN A 27 8.39 17.38 50.53
C ASN A 27 7.22 17.77 49.61
N ALA A 28 6.38 18.69 50.11
CA ALA A 28 5.28 19.26 49.33
C ALA A 28 5.82 20.44 48.49
N SER A 29 5.89 20.26 47.17
CA SER A 29 6.10 21.35 46.23
C SER A 29 4.74 21.95 45.84
N THR A 30 4.50 23.18 46.32
CA THR A 30 3.24 23.91 46.10
C THR A 30 3.06 24.28 44.63
N PHE A 31 2.16 23.58 43.92
CA PHE A 31 1.72 24.00 42.59
C PHE A 31 0.87 25.27 42.70
N SER A 32 1.46 26.41 42.36
CA SER A 32 0.75 27.69 42.25
C SER A 32 -0.03 27.75 40.93
N PHE A 33 -1.36 27.68 41.01
CA PHE A 33 -2.24 28.03 39.91
C PHE A 33 -2.17 29.54 39.64
N LYS A 34 -1.29 29.96 38.73
CA LYS A 34 -1.35 31.30 38.15
C LYS A 34 -2.40 31.34 37.05
N SER A 35 -3.57 31.86 37.39
CA SER A 35 -4.59 32.22 36.40
C SER A 35 -4.04 33.32 35.49
N LEU A 36 -3.80 32.98 34.22
CA LEU A 36 -3.51 33.95 33.16
C LEU A 36 -4.75 34.07 32.29
N SER A 37 -5.42 35.22 32.41
CA SER A 37 -6.54 35.60 31.54
C SER A 37 -6.03 35.91 30.13
N ASN A 38 -6.26 35.00 29.19
CA ASN A 38 -6.02 35.26 27.78
C ASN A 38 -6.98 36.35 27.25
N PRO A 39 -6.50 37.33 26.48
CA PRO A 39 -7.37 38.26 25.76
C PRO A 39 -8.05 37.55 24.58
N PRO A 40 -9.27 37.97 24.17
CA PRO A 40 -9.93 37.42 23.00
C PRO A 40 -9.22 37.87 21.72
N LEU A 41 -8.75 36.92 20.91
CA LEU A 41 -8.26 37.20 19.57
C LEU A 41 -9.45 37.49 18.64
N LEU A 42 -9.50 38.71 18.13
CA LEU A 42 -10.43 39.13 17.08
C LEU A 42 -10.04 38.43 15.76
N PHE A 43 -10.85 37.45 15.34
CA PHE A 43 -10.73 36.87 14.01
C PHE A 43 -11.21 37.86 12.95
N PRO A 44 -10.42 38.18 11.90
CA PRO A 44 -10.92 38.95 10.77
C PRO A 44 -11.97 38.12 10.01
N SER A 45 -13.14 38.71 9.78
CA SER A 45 -14.24 38.06 9.05
C SER A 45 -13.83 37.80 7.60
N THR A 46 -13.56 36.53 7.27
CA THR A 46 -13.32 36.10 5.89
C THR A 46 -14.65 36.01 5.16
N SER A 47 -14.95 37.04 4.36
CA SER A 47 -16.13 37.08 3.49
C SER A 47 -16.25 35.81 2.67
N LEU A 48 -17.41 35.13 2.79
CA LEU A 48 -17.72 33.91 2.06
C LEU A 48 -17.88 34.23 0.56
N LYS A 49 -16.79 34.18 -0.18
CA LYS A 49 -16.79 34.40 -1.63
C LYS A 49 -17.59 33.28 -2.29
N GLN A 50 -18.81 33.57 -2.73
CA GLN A 50 -19.68 32.61 -3.42
C GLN A 50 -18.91 31.98 -4.59
N ARG A 51 -18.65 30.68 -4.51
CA ARG A 51 -18.21 29.91 -5.67
C ARG A 51 -19.39 29.82 -6.62
N SER A 52 -19.28 30.49 -7.76
CA SER A 52 -20.17 30.29 -8.90
C SER A 52 -20.24 28.78 -9.22
N PRO A 53 -21.42 28.19 -9.44
CA PRO A 53 -21.51 26.79 -9.80
C PRO A 53 -20.74 26.56 -11.10
N LEU A 54 -19.83 25.58 -11.08
CA LEU A 54 -19.19 25.10 -12.29
C LEU A 54 -20.31 24.60 -13.21
N LYS A 55 -20.38 25.15 -14.42
CA LYS A 55 -21.32 24.70 -15.46
C LYS A 55 -20.92 23.28 -15.89
N TYR A 56 -21.43 22.28 -15.19
CA TYR A 56 -21.51 20.94 -15.75
C TYR A 56 -22.25 21.06 -17.08
N ARG A 57 -21.60 20.67 -18.18
CA ARG A 57 -22.31 20.45 -19.44
C ARG A 57 -23.31 19.33 -19.15
N ARG A 58 -24.60 19.67 -19.05
CA ARG A 58 -25.66 18.68 -19.10
C ARG A 58 -25.63 18.04 -20.49
N CYS A 59 -24.96 16.90 -20.61
CA CYS A 59 -25.35 15.94 -21.63
C CYS A 59 -26.80 15.56 -21.33
N SER A 60 -27.71 15.90 -22.23
CA SER A 60 -29.11 15.48 -22.18
C SER A 60 -29.22 14.01 -22.60
N LEU A 61 -28.65 13.12 -21.80
CA LEU A 61 -29.03 11.71 -21.82
C LEU A 61 -30.24 11.54 -20.91
N VAL A 62 -31.27 10.90 -21.45
CA VAL A 62 -32.54 10.66 -20.77
C VAL A 62 -32.29 9.72 -19.60
N VAL A 63 -32.85 10.06 -18.43
CA VAL A 63 -32.82 9.26 -17.20
C VAL A 63 -33.16 7.81 -17.54
N SER A 64 -32.17 6.93 -17.45
CA SER A 64 -32.34 5.50 -17.69
C SER A 64 -32.32 4.77 -16.35
N ALA A 65 -33.39 4.05 -16.05
CA ALA A 65 -33.30 3.00 -15.04
C ALA A 65 -32.13 2.05 -15.38
N LEU A 66 -31.56 1.42 -14.35
CA LEU A 66 -30.53 0.40 -14.48
C LEU A 66 -30.97 -0.66 -15.51
N LYS A 67 -30.28 -0.72 -16.64
CA LYS A 67 -30.54 -1.72 -17.69
C LYS A 67 -30.29 -3.12 -17.11
N LYS A 68 -31.13 -4.07 -17.51
CA LYS A 68 -30.93 -5.49 -17.16
C LYS A 68 -29.69 -6.06 -17.85
N LEU A 69 -29.19 -7.21 -17.38
CA LEU A 69 -28.03 -7.86 -17.96
C LEU A 69 -28.28 -8.27 -19.42
N SER A 70 -29.49 -8.72 -19.73
CA SER A 70 -29.98 -9.01 -21.09
C SER A 70 -30.05 -7.77 -21.99
N GLU A 71 -30.51 -6.63 -21.45
CA GLU A 71 -30.72 -5.36 -22.16
C GLU A 71 -29.43 -4.53 -22.36
N THR A 72 -28.33 -4.92 -21.71
CA THR A 72 -27.06 -4.19 -21.74
C THR A 72 -26.19 -4.65 -22.91
N GLU A 73 -25.63 -3.69 -23.65
CA GLU A 73 -24.73 -3.92 -24.79
C GLU A 73 -23.40 -4.53 -24.33
N LEU A 74 -22.85 -5.43 -25.16
CA LEU A 74 -21.62 -6.15 -24.91
C LEU A 74 -20.46 -5.45 -25.64
N VAL A 75 -19.50 -4.95 -24.86
CA VAL A 75 -18.34 -4.18 -25.35
C VAL A 75 -17.11 -5.09 -25.32
N ALA A 76 -16.37 -5.16 -26.43
CA ALA A 76 -15.10 -5.87 -26.48
C ALA A 76 -14.03 -5.15 -25.64
N VAL A 77 -13.24 -5.90 -24.88
CA VAL A 77 -12.19 -5.32 -24.01
C VAL A 77 -10.86 -5.25 -24.77
N SER A 78 -10.68 -4.14 -25.50
CA SER A 78 -9.42 -3.77 -26.14
C SER A 78 -8.33 -3.44 -25.11
N SER A 79 -7.06 -3.65 -25.47
CA SER A 79 -5.89 -3.28 -24.65
C SER A 79 -5.58 -1.77 -24.69
N GLU A 80 -6.08 -1.06 -25.70
CA GLU A 80 -5.91 0.38 -25.89
C GLU A 80 -7.02 1.17 -25.16
N SER A 81 -6.70 2.35 -24.63
CA SER A 81 -7.64 3.19 -23.87
C SER A 81 -8.56 4.03 -24.77
N ASP A 82 -9.20 3.40 -25.75
CA ASP A 82 -10.01 4.04 -26.81
C ASP A 82 -11.40 4.54 -26.33
N GLY A 83 -11.49 5.09 -25.12
CA GLY A 83 -12.68 5.78 -24.59
C GLY A 83 -13.98 4.98 -24.53
N SER A 84 -13.96 3.68 -24.83
CA SER A 84 -15.14 2.84 -25.07
C SER A 84 -15.88 2.43 -23.80
N LEU A 85 -15.21 2.51 -22.65
CA LEU A 85 -15.77 2.20 -21.34
C LEU A 85 -15.95 3.48 -20.50
N PRO A 86 -17.12 3.68 -19.86
CA PRO A 86 -17.34 4.82 -18.97
C PRO A 86 -16.39 4.77 -17.77
N SER A 87 -15.97 5.94 -17.28
CA SER A 87 -15.20 6.06 -16.04
C SER A 87 -16.08 6.19 -14.79
N ASP A 88 -17.40 6.12 -14.98
CA ASP A 88 -18.43 6.26 -13.94
C ASP A 88 -18.48 5.06 -12.98
N SER A 89 -19.26 5.21 -11.92
CA SER A 89 -19.57 4.12 -11.00
C SER A 89 -20.67 3.20 -11.56
N GLY A 90 -20.63 1.92 -11.21
CA GLY A 90 -21.68 0.99 -11.63
C GLY A 90 -21.39 -0.48 -11.41
N VAL A 91 -22.17 -1.32 -12.08
CA VAL A 91 -22.05 -2.78 -12.15
C VAL A 91 -21.43 -3.19 -13.48
N TYR A 92 -20.69 -4.29 -13.51
CA TYR A 92 -20.13 -4.85 -14.73
C TYR A 92 -20.09 -6.38 -14.68
N ALA A 93 -20.20 -7.01 -15.85
CA ALA A 93 -20.24 -8.45 -16.04
C ALA A 93 -19.19 -8.83 -17.10
N VAL A 94 -18.24 -9.68 -16.73
CA VAL A 94 -17.07 -10.03 -17.55
C VAL A 94 -17.24 -11.41 -18.16
N TYR A 95 -17.01 -11.50 -19.46
CA TYR A 95 -17.16 -12.70 -20.26
C TYR A 95 -15.83 -13.12 -20.89
N ASP A 96 -15.61 -14.43 -21.01
CA ASP A 96 -14.43 -15.01 -21.64
C ASP A 96 -14.54 -15.04 -23.18
N GLY A 97 -13.58 -15.72 -23.84
CA GLY A 97 -13.56 -15.90 -25.29
C GLY A 97 -14.66 -16.83 -25.85
N SER A 98 -15.29 -17.65 -25.00
CA SER A 98 -16.43 -18.51 -25.37
C SER A 98 -17.76 -17.75 -25.29
N GLY A 99 -17.78 -16.60 -24.61
CA GLY A 99 -18.99 -15.84 -24.30
C GLY A 99 -19.67 -16.28 -22.99
N ASP A 100 -18.99 -17.07 -22.15
CA ASP A 100 -19.49 -17.49 -20.84
C ASP A 100 -19.23 -16.43 -19.77
N LEU A 101 -20.21 -16.22 -18.88
CA LEU A 101 -20.12 -15.22 -17.81
C LEU A 101 -19.21 -15.70 -16.68
N GLN A 102 -18.05 -15.07 -16.55
CA GLN A 102 -17.05 -15.44 -15.55
C GLN A 102 -17.22 -14.70 -14.22
N PHE A 103 -17.64 -13.42 -14.24
CA PHE A 103 -17.69 -12.59 -13.03
C PHE A 103 -18.67 -11.42 -13.15
N ILE A 104 -19.38 -11.09 -12.07
CA ILE A 104 -20.13 -9.83 -11.91
C ILE A 104 -19.56 -9.05 -10.72
N GLY A 105 -19.17 -7.79 -10.96
CA GLY A 105 -18.61 -6.90 -9.96
C GLY A 105 -19.27 -5.52 -9.91
N ILE A 106 -18.93 -4.75 -8.88
CA ILE A 106 -19.29 -3.33 -8.73
C ILE A 106 -18.06 -2.48 -8.51
N THR A 107 -18.11 -1.22 -8.94
CA THR A 107 -16.96 -0.32 -8.85
C THR A 107 -17.37 1.16 -8.84
N ARG A 108 -16.41 1.99 -8.43
CA ARG A 108 -16.46 3.45 -8.53
C ARG A 108 -15.96 4.00 -9.87
N ASN A 109 -15.25 3.19 -10.64
CA ASN A 109 -14.75 3.53 -11.97
C ASN A 109 -14.73 2.26 -12.83
N LEU A 110 -15.68 2.16 -13.76
CA LEU A 110 -15.89 0.99 -14.62
C LEU A 110 -14.66 0.70 -15.49
N ALA A 111 -14.21 1.68 -16.28
CA ALA A 111 -13.02 1.56 -17.12
C ALA A 111 -11.77 1.06 -16.36
N ALA A 112 -11.46 1.67 -15.21
CA ALA A 112 -10.28 1.29 -14.42
C ALA A 112 -10.37 -0.12 -13.82
N SER A 113 -11.56 -0.58 -13.42
CA SER A 113 -11.74 -1.95 -12.93
C SER A 113 -11.68 -2.99 -14.04
N VAL A 114 -12.31 -2.74 -15.18
CA VAL A 114 -12.26 -3.67 -16.32
C VAL A 114 -10.83 -3.79 -16.85
N LEU A 115 -10.11 -2.67 -17.01
CA LEU A 115 -8.70 -2.68 -17.42
C LEU A 115 -7.80 -3.40 -16.40
N SER A 116 -8.04 -3.20 -15.09
CA SER A 116 -7.32 -3.93 -14.04
C SER A 116 -7.55 -5.45 -14.13
N HIS A 117 -8.73 -5.90 -14.51
CA HIS A 117 -9.02 -7.33 -14.73
C HIS A 117 -8.40 -7.84 -16.01
N LYS A 118 -8.47 -7.08 -17.11
CA LYS A 118 -7.83 -7.44 -18.39
C LYS A 118 -6.33 -7.69 -18.21
N ASN A 119 -5.67 -6.83 -17.43
CA ASN A 119 -4.25 -6.97 -17.11
C ASN A 119 -3.93 -8.11 -16.14
N SER A 120 -4.90 -8.58 -15.34
CA SER A 120 -4.69 -9.64 -14.34
C SER A 120 -5.04 -11.03 -14.86
N VAL A 121 -6.06 -11.15 -15.71
CA VAL A 121 -6.63 -12.39 -16.26
C VAL A 121 -7.09 -12.18 -17.71
N PRO A 122 -6.17 -11.94 -18.66
CA PRO A 122 -6.50 -11.53 -20.03
C PRO A 122 -7.38 -12.53 -20.79
N GLU A 123 -7.22 -13.84 -20.51
CA GLU A 123 -7.97 -14.95 -21.11
C GLU A 123 -9.45 -15.02 -20.68
N LEU A 124 -9.75 -14.56 -19.46
CA LEU A 124 -11.11 -14.59 -18.90
C LEU A 124 -11.86 -13.27 -19.09
N CYS A 125 -11.18 -12.24 -19.60
CA CYS A 125 -11.69 -10.88 -19.75
C CYS A 125 -11.64 -10.48 -21.23
N CYS A 126 -12.52 -11.04 -22.05
CA CYS A 126 -12.56 -10.80 -23.49
C CYS A 126 -13.62 -9.76 -23.86
N SER A 127 -14.78 -9.81 -23.21
CA SER A 127 -15.83 -8.81 -23.37
C SER A 127 -16.51 -8.49 -22.04
N VAL A 128 -17.20 -7.34 -21.99
CA VAL A 128 -17.82 -6.83 -20.78
C VAL A 128 -19.18 -6.20 -21.09
N LYS A 129 -20.16 -6.40 -20.20
CA LYS A 129 -21.36 -5.56 -20.13
C LYS A 129 -21.21 -4.60 -18.96
N VAL A 130 -21.57 -3.32 -19.16
CA VAL A 130 -21.46 -2.27 -18.13
C VAL A 130 -22.78 -1.57 -17.88
N GLY A 131 -23.19 -1.50 -16.62
CA GLY A 131 -24.37 -0.78 -16.16
C GLY A 131 -23.95 0.40 -15.29
N VAL A 132 -23.95 1.61 -15.86
CA VAL A 132 -23.68 2.85 -15.12
C VAL A 132 -24.80 3.12 -14.12
N VAL A 133 -24.46 3.58 -12.92
CA VAL A 133 -25.40 3.98 -11.87
C VAL A 133 -25.22 5.47 -11.60
N GLU A 134 -26.25 6.26 -11.91
CA GLU A 134 -26.22 7.74 -11.84
C GLU A 134 -25.95 8.25 -10.41
N ASP A 135 -26.65 7.70 -9.41
CA ASP A 135 -26.48 7.98 -7.98
C ASP A 135 -25.87 6.76 -7.26
N PRO A 136 -24.54 6.56 -7.33
CA PRO A 136 -23.88 5.39 -6.81
C PRO A 136 -23.70 5.49 -5.28
N ASP A 137 -24.70 5.15 -4.51
CA ASP A 137 -24.51 4.81 -3.09
C ASP A 137 -24.16 3.31 -2.92
N LYS A 138 -23.92 2.86 -1.68
CA LYS A 138 -23.57 1.45 -1.40
C LYS A 138 -24.75 0.52 -1.71
N THR A 139 -25.98 0.98 -1.48
CA THR A 139 -27.24 0.25 -1.61
C THR A 139 -27.59 0.03 -3.07
N ALA A 140 -27.66 1.09 -3.88
CA ALA A 140 -27.93 1.05 -5.31
C ALA A 140 -26.93 0.18 -6.09
N LEU A 141 -25.62 0.29 -5.79
CA LEU A 141 -24.62 -0.60 -6.38
C LEU A 141 -24.85 -2.07 -5.98
N THR A 142 -25.17 -2.34 -4.72
CA THR A 142 -25.46 -3.71 -4.25
C THR A 142 -26.74 -4.27 -4.88
N GLU A 143 -27.75 -3.45 -5.12
CA GLU A 143 -29.01 -3.82 -5.76
C GLU A 143 -28.82 -4.08 -7.27
N ALA A 144 -28.05 -3.23 -7.96
CA ALA A 144 -27.64 -3.46 -9.35
C ALA A 144 -26.95 -4.82 -9.52
N TRP A 145 -25.97 -5.11 -8.64
CA TRP A 145 -25.26 -6.37 -8.59
C TRP A 145 -26.19 -7.56 -8.33
N LYS A 146 -27.07 -7.46 -7.33
CA LYS A 146 -28.07 -8.51 -7.03
C LYS A 146 -29.00 -8.77 -8.21
N SER A 147 -29.45 -7.72 -8.91
CA SER A 147 -30.32 -7.85 -10.08
C SER A 147 -29.64 -8.65 -11.20
N TRP A 148 -28.40 -8.30 -11.55
CA TRP A 148 -27.65 -9.00 -12.60
C TRP A 148 -27.29 -10.45 -12.19
N MET A 149 -26.92 -10.66 -10.93
CA MET A 149 -26.66 -12.00 -10.38
C MET A 149 -27.93 -12.88 -10.41
N GLN A 150 -29.08 -12.35 -9.96
CA GLN A 150 -30.34 -13.09 -9.95
C GLN A 150 -30.81 -13.40 -11.37
N GLU A 151 -30.66 -12.48 -12.32
CA GLU A 151 -30.98 -12.70 -13.73
C GLU A 151 -30.15 -13.84 -14.32
N HIS A 152 -28.83 -13.86 -14.08
CA HIS A 152 -27.97 -14.95 -14.53
C HIS A 152 -28.30 -16.29 -13.86
N ILE A 153 -28.42 -16.33 -12.53
CA ILE A 153 -28.76 -17.55 -11.79
C ILE A 153 -30.13 -18.10 -12.23
N SER A 154 -31.08 -17.23 -12.56
CA SER A 154 -32.40 -17.63 -13.07
C SER A 154 -32.35 -18.20 -14.49
N ALA A 155 -31.36 -17.79 -15.30
CA ALA A 155 -31.15 -18.27 -16.66
C ALA A 155 -30.30 -19.56 -16.74
N THR A 156 -29.29 -19.71 -15.88
CA THR A 156 -28.29 -20.81 -15.97
C THR A 156 -28.35 -21.80 -14.80
N GLY A 157 -29.02 -21.46 -13.70
CA GLY A 157 -29.03 -22.23 -12.46
C GLY A 157 -27.70 -22.19 -11.68
N LYS A 158 -26.72 -21.37 -12.09
CA LYS A 158 -25.36 -21.35 -11.53
C LYS A 158 -24.92 -19.93 -11.16
N VAL A 159 -24.00 -19.86 -10.20
CA VAL A 159 -23.26 -18.64 -9.84
C VAL A 159 -22.08 -18.50 -10.83
N PRO A 160 -21.71 -17.29 -11.28
CA PRO A 160 -20.50 -17.12 -12.10
C PRO A 160 -19.26 -17.62 -11.33
N PRO A 161 -18.32 -18.35 -11.96
CA PRO A 161 -17.18 -18.96 -11.26
C PRO A 161 -16.38 -17.97 -10.41
N GLY A 162 -16.23 -16.72 -10.87
CA GLY A 162 -15.54 -15.64 -10.18
C GLY A 162 -16.24 -15.08 -8.94
N ASN A 163 -17.52 -15.41 -8.74
CA ASN A 163 -18.32 -15.00 -7.58
C ASN A 163 -18.55 -16.15 -6.58
N GLU A 164 -18.03 -17.35 -6.84
CA GLU A 164 -18.12 -18.48 -5.92
C GLU A 164 -17.27 -18.25 -4.64
N PRO A 165 -17.73 -18.72 -3.47
CA PRO A 165 -16.99 -18.56 -2.22
C PRO A 165 -15.64 -19.30 -2.27
N GLY A 166 -14.56 -18.57 -2.03
CA GLY A 166 -13.18 -19.08 -2.12
C GLY A 166 -12.46 -18.71 -3.42
N ASN A 167 -13.17 -18.33 -4.48
CA ASN A 167 -12.54 -17.79 -5.67
C ASN A 167 -12.04 -16.35 -5.40
N SER A 168 -10.74 -16.12 -5.59
CA SER A 168 -10.08 -14.82 -5.38
C SER A 168 -9.45 -14.26 -6.67
N THR A 169 -9.78 -14.83 -7.82
CA THR A 169 -9.24 -14.46 -9.15
C THR A 169 -9.53 -12.99 -9.49
N TRP A 170 -10.74 -12.53 -9.18
CA TRP A 170 -11.24 -11.17 -9.51
C TRP A 170 -11.12 -10.19 -8.34
N VAL A 171 -10.57 -10.63 -7.21
CA VAL A 171 -10.30 -9.74 -6.07
C VAL A 171 -8.94 -9.09 -6.32
N LYS A 172 -8.90 -7.75 -6.33
CA LYS A 172 -7.64 -7.00 -6.45
C LYS A 172 -6.71 -7.37 -5.30
N LYS A 173 -5.75 -8.25 -5.57
CA LYS A 173 -4.70 -8.60 -4.62
C LYS A 173 -3.92 -7.32 -4.30
N ALA A 174 -3.70 -7.06 -3.01
CA ALA A 174 -2.75 -6.03 -2.62
C ALA A 174 -1.40 -6.36 -3.28
N PRO A 175 -0.67 -5.36 -3.83
CA PRO A 175 0.65 -5.61 -4.39
C PRO A 175 1.50 -6.29 -3.32
N ARG A 176 2.08 -7.45 -3.66
CA ARG A 176 2.93 -8.19 -2.73
C ARG A 176 4.10 -7.29 -2.38
N LYS A 177 4.18 -6.85 -1.12
CA LYS A 177 5.34 -6.08 -0.64
C LYS A 177 6.57 -6.95 -0.82
N LYS A 178 7.47 -6.54 -1.72
CA LYS A 178 8.77 -7.18 -1.90
C LYS A 178 9.52 -7.15 -0.56
N SER A 179 10.19 -8.24 -0.23
CA SER A 179 11.13 -8.29 0.88
C SER A 179 12.36 -7.45 0.54
N ASP A 180 12.95 -6.79 1.53
CA ASP A 180 14.16 -6.01 1.34
C ASP A 180 15.32 -6.90 0.84
N LEU A 181 16.11 -6.38 -0.09
CA LEU A 181 17.19 -7.12 -0.72
C LEU A 181 18.42 -7.22 0.19
N ARG A 182 19.06 -8.37 0.11
CA ARG A 182 20.30 -8.72 0.81
C ARG A 182 21.45 -8.70 -0.19
N LEU A 183 22.38 -7.75 -0.05
CA LEU A 183 23.47 -7.57 -1.00
C LEU A 183 24.62 -8.57 -0.82
N THR A 184 24.80 -9.10 0.39
CA THR A 184 25.87 -10.07 0.69
C THR A 184 25.32 -11.38 1.25
N PRO A 185 26.05 -12.51 1.11
CA PRO A 185 25.64 -13.79 1.71
C PRO A 185 25.73 -13.83 3.25
N GLY A 186 26.30 -12.80 3.89
CA GLY A 186 26.49 -12.70 5.33
C GLY A 186 27.84 -12.09 5.72
N ARG A 187 27.88 -11.42 6.88
CA ARG A 187 29.01 -10.64 7.43
C ARG A 187 30.38 -11.32 7.41
N HIS A 188 30.43 -12.65 7.44
CA HIS A 188 31.68 -13.44 7.49
C HIS A 188 32.04 -14.14 6.17
N VAL A 189 31.32 -13.85 5.07
CA VAL A 189 31.59 -14.40 3.74
C VAL A 189 32.41 -13.41 2.93
N GLN A 190 33.53 -13.88 2.35
CA GLN A 190 34.31 -13.05 1.42
C GLN A 190 33.53 -12.86 0.12
N LEU A 191 33.39 -11.61 -0.31
CA LEU A 191 32.76 -11.28 -1.59
C LEU A 191 33.74 -11.56 -2.74
N THR A 192 33.26 -12.27 -3.77
CA THR A 192 34.01 -12.50 -5.02
C THR A 192 34.16 -11.24 -5.87
N VAL A 193 33.39 -10.19 -5.56
CA VAL A 193 33.27 -8.93 -6.30
C VAL A 193 33.42 -7.74 -5.34
N PRO A 194 33.94 -6.59 -5.80
CA PRO A 194 33.87 -5.34 -5.06
C PRO A 194 32.44 -4.99 -4.64
N PHE A 195 32.30 -4.36 -3.48
CA PHE A 195 30.98 -4.00 -2.95
C PHE A 195 30.34 -2.84 -3.73
N GLU A 196 31.15 -1.96 -4.30
CA GLU A 196 30.73 -0.89 -5.21
C GLU A 196 30.04 -1.49 -6.45
N ASP A 197 30.60 -2.54 -7.06
CA ASP A 197 30.04 -3.25 -8.22
C ASP A 197 28.73 -4.00 -7.92
N LEU A 198 28.44 -4.31 -6.65
CA LEU A 198 27.15 -4.85 -6.21
C LEU A 198 26.08 -3.76 -6.15
N ILE A 199 26.44 -2.58 -5.63
CA ILE A 199 25.56 -1.40 -5.60
C ILE A 199 25.26 -0.95 -7.02
N ASP A 200 26.29 -0.81 -7.85
CA ASP A 200 26.20 -0.34 -9.23
C ASP A 200 25.30 -1.23 -10.10
N ARG A 201 25.46 -2.57 -9.99
CA ARG A 201 24.55 -3.51 -10.64
C ARG A 201 23.14 -3.41 -10.09
N LEU A 202 22.95 -3.35 -8.77
CA LEU A 202 21.62 -3.26 -8.18
C LEU A 202 20.83 -2.04 -8.71
N VAL A 203 21.45 -0.86 -8.76
CA VAL A 203 20.77 0.36 -9.20
C VAL A 203 20.54 0.42 -10.71
N LYS A 204 21.33 -0.31 -11.51
CA LYS A 204 21.17 -0.40 -12.98
C LYS A 204 20.19 -1.49 -13.41
N GLU A 205 20.15 -2.62 -12.71
CA GLU A 205 19.25 -3.74 -13.01
C GLU A 205 17.79 -3.44 -12.63
N ASN A 206 17.57 -2.54 -11.66
CA ASN A 206 16.23 -2.24 -11.11
C ASN A 206 15.83 -0.79 -11.41
N LYS A 207 14.63 -0.60 -11.98
CA LYS A 207 14.10 0.74 -12.34
C LYS A 207 14.13 1.71 -11.16
N VAL A 208 13.83 1.23 -9.95
CA VAL A 208 13.77 2.03 -8.72
C VAL A 208 14.35 1.26 -7.54
N VAL A 209 15.31 1.88 -6.84
CA VAL A 209 15.92 1.31 -5.63
C VAL A 209 15.90 2.34 -4.50
N ALA A 210 15.37 1.95 -3.34
CA ALA A 210 15.26 2.79 -2.15
C ALA A 210 16.14 2.23 -1.01
N PHE A 211 17.26 2.89 -0.75
CA PHE A 211 18.13 2.61 0.39
C PHE A 211 17.56 3.31 1.62
N ILE A 212 17.03 2.53 2.58
CA ILE A 212 16.26 3.00 3.73
C ILE A 212 16.87 2.53 5.06
N LYS A 213 16.39 3.06 6.18
CA LYS A 213 16.74 2.60 7.53
C LYS A 213 15.58 1.76 8.06
N GLY A 214 15.81 0.50 8.37
CA GLY A 214 14.76 -0.49 8.58
C GLY A 214 14.22 -1.04 7.26
N SER A 215 13.21 -1.89 7.33
CA SER A 215 12.57 -2.52 6.18
C SER A 215 11.41 -1.69 5.62
N ARG A 216 10.94 -2.05 4.41
CA ARG A 216 9.67 -1.54 3.84
C ARG A 216 8.46 -1.83 4.73
N SER A 217 8.49 -2.91 5.50
CA SER A 217 7.43 -3.30 6.43
C SER A 217 7.57 -2.68 7.82
N ALA A 218 8.79 -2.40 8.27
CA ALA A 218 9.11 -1.80 9.57
C ALA A 218 10.23 -0.75 9.44
N PRO A 219 9.93 0.44 8.89
CA PRO A 219 10.91 1.51 8.76
C PRO A 219 11.30 2.06 10.14
N LEU A 220 12.61 2.12 10.40
CA LEU A 220 13.20 2.53 11.69
C LEU A 220 13.54 4.03 11.73
N CYS A 221 13.08 4.81 10.76
CA CYS A 221 13.31 6.25 10.67
C CYS A 221 12.14 6.95 9.97
N GLY A 222 11.66 8.07 10.54
CA GLY A 222 10.52 8.82 9.99
C GLY A 222 10.74 9.32 8.54
N PHE A 223 11.98 9.63 8.15
CA PHE A 223 12.32 9.97 6.77
C PHE A 223 12.17 8.78 5.82
N SER A 224 12.59 7.58 6.25
CA SER A 224 12.39 6.34 5.49
C SER A 224 10.90 5.96 5.41
N GLN A 225 10.16 6.10 6.51
CA GLN A 225 8.71 5.89 6.54
C GLN A 225 7.97 6.82 5.56
N ARG A 226 8.35 8.10 5.48
CA ARG A 226 7.78 9.07 4.53
C ARG A 226 8.06 8.66 3.08
N VAL A 227 9.28 8.23 2.76
CA VAL A 227 9.63 7.77 1.41
C VAL A 227 8.85 6.51 1.01
N VAL A 228 8.76 5.52 1.90
CA VAL A 228 7.92 4.32 1.67
C VAL A 228 6.45 4.71 1.43
N ALA A 229 5.89 5.61 2.24
CA ALA A 229 4.52 6.07 2.08
C ALA A 229 4.28 6.81 0.75
N ILE A 230 5.22 7.66 0.31
CA ILE A 230 5.14 8.35 -0.99
C ILE A 230 5.15 7.33 -2.14
N LEU A 231 6.13 6.42 -2.16
CA LEU A 231 6.25 5.41 -3.22
C LEU A 231 5.05 4.47 -3.29
N GLU A 232 4.55 4.00 -2.13
CA GLU A 232 3.35 3.16 -2.07
C GLU A 232 2.07 3.91 -2.44
N SER A 233 1.93 5.20 -2.09
CA SER A 233 0.76 6.01 -2.46
C SER A 233 0.64 6.28 -3.97
N GLN A 234 1.78 6.31 -4.67
CA GLN A 234 1.87 6.46 -6.12
C GLN A 234 1.83 5.13 -6.86
N GLY A 235 1.78 4.00 -6.13
CA GLY A 235 1.75 2.66 -6.73
C GLY A 235 3.04 2.28 -7.45
N ILE A 236 4.17 2.91 -7.13
CA ILE A 236 5.46 2.67 -7.76
C ILE A 236 5.99 1.31 -7.31
N ASP A 237 6.43 0.49 -8.27
CA ASP A 237 7.20 -0.71 -7.96
C ASP A 237 8.68 -0.34 -7.76
N TYR A 238 9.27 -0.85 -6.67
CA TYR A 238 10.64 -0.53 -6.26
C TYR A 238 11.21 -1.62 -5.36
N GLU A 239 12.52 -1.77 -5.42
CA GLU A 239 13.31 -2.57 -4.47
C GLU A 239 13.73 -1.73 -3.27
N SER A 240 13.71 -2.31 -2.06
CA SER A 240 14.22 -1.66 -0.85
C SER A 240 15.44 -2.40 -0.30
N VAL A 241 16.36 -1.65 0.29
CA VAL A 241 17.56 -2.19 0.94
C VAL A 241 17.70 -1.52 2.31
N ASP A 242 17.78 -2.32 3.37
CA ASP A 242 18.04 -1.80 4.71
C ASP A 242 19.54 -1.53 4.93
N VAL A 243 19.88 -0.26 5.14
CA VAL A 243 21.26 0.18 5.42
C VAL A 243 21.61 0.12 6.91
N LEU A 244 20.77 -0.50 7.73
CA LEU A 244 21.04 -0.95 9.11
C LEU A 244 21.26 -2.47 9.20
N ASP A 245 21.10 -3.24 8.12
CA ASP A 245 21.32 -4.69 8.14
C ASP A 245 22.82 -5.01 8.23
N GLU A 246 23.29 -5.16 9.46
CA GLU A 246 24.68 -5.49 9.80
C GLU A 246 25.08 -6.94 9.49
N GLU A 247 24.12 -7.82 9.18
CA GLU A 247 24.36 -9.22 8.84
C GLU A 247 24.53 -9.39 7.32
N TYR A 248 23.64 -8.83 6.51
CA TYR A 248 23.63 -9.02 5.04
C TYR A 248 24.06 -7.77 4.25
N ASN A 249 24.13 -6.59 4.86
CA ASN A 249 24.51 -5.33 4.22
C ASN A 249 25.65 -4.61 5.00
N TYR A 250 26.55 -5.36 5.63
CA TYR A 250 27.65 -4.82 6.44
C TYR A 250 28.48 -3.76 5.70
N GLY A 251 28.61 -2.57 6.29
CA GLY A 251 29.36 -1.45 5.69
C GLY A 251 28.65 -0.68 4.56
N LEU A 252 27.45 -1.10 4.13
CA LEU A 252 26.71 -0.50 3.01
C LEU A 252 26.53 1.01 3.17
N ARG A 253 26.26 1.46 4.40
CA ARG A 253 26.03 2.87 4.71
C ARG A 253 27.19 3.79 4.34
N GLU A 254 28.41 3.39 4.72
CA GLU A 254 29.60 4.21 4.46
C GLU A 254 30.09 4.04 3.03
N MET A 255 29.79 2.91 2.39
CA MET A 255 30.03 2.73 0.97
C MET A 255 29.11 3.59 0.12
N LEU A 256 27.79 3.51 0.35
CA LEU A 256 26.81 4.22 -0.46
C LEU A 256 26.99 5.75 -0.39
N LYS A 257 27.31 6.31 0.79
CA LYS A 257 27.66 7.73 0.95
C LYS A 257 28.78 8.20 0.00
N LYS A 258 29.77 7.33 -0.24
CA LYS A 258 30.89 7.62 -1.15
C LYS A 258 30.46 7.45 -2.60
N TYR A 259 29.85 6.31 -2.92
CA TYR A 259 29.35 5.98 -4.26
C TYR A 259 28.41 7.04 -4.82
N SER A 260 27.44 7.50 -4.01
CA SER A 260 26.43 8.48 -4.42
C SER A 260 26.82 9.93 -4.17
N ASN A 261 27.97 10.17 -3.54
CA ASN A 261 28.39 11.48 -3.01
C ASN A 261 27.29 12.16 -2.15
N TRP A 262 26.45 11.38 -1.46
CA TRP A 262 25.29 11.87 -0.72
C TRP A 262 25.35 11.48 0.77
N PRO A 263 25.31 12.44 1.72
CA PRO A 263 25.63 12.17 3.13
C PRO A 263 24.49 11.56 3.95
N THR A 264 23.23 11.70 3.52
CA THR A 264 22.04 11.35 4.31
C THR A 264 21.32 10.10 3.78
N PHE A 265 20.32 9.65 4.53
CA PHE A 265 19.44 8.52 4.18
C PHE A 265 18.00 8.87 4.59
N PRO A 266 16.98 8.43 3.84
CA PRO A 266 17.04 7.51 2.71
C PRO A 266 17.68 8.08 1.44
N GLN A 267 18.12 7.20 0.52
CA GLN A 267 18.60 7.56 -0.82
C GLN A 267 17.78 6.78 -1.87
N ILE A 268 17.29 7.48 -2.90
CA ILE A 268 16.45 6.92 -3.96
C ILE A 268 17.19 7.00 -5.28
N PHE A 269 17.37 5.84 -5.93
CA PHE A 269 17.92 5.71 -7.26
C PHE A 269 16.82 5.34 -8.25
N VAL A 270 16.91 5.90 -9.46
CA VAL A 270 16.01 5.61 -10.58
C VAL A 270 16.82 5.47 -11.86
N ASN A 271 16.64 4.36 -12.58
CA ASN A 271 17.41 4.03 -13.80
C ASN A 271 18.94 4.14 -13.62
N GLY A 272 19.47 3.76 -12.45
CA GLY A 272 20.89 3.87 -12.10
C GLY A 272 21.34 5.22 -11.53
N GLU A 273 20.54 6.28 -11.61
CA GLU A 273 20.91 7.63 -11.17
C GLU A 273 20.31 7.99 -9.80
N LEU A 274 21.06 8.73 -8.97
CA LEU A 274 20.57 9.23 -7.69
C LEU A 274 19.58 10.39 -7.92
N VAL A 275 18.30 10.19 -7.56
CA VAL A 275 17.29 11.26 -7.53
C VAL A 275 17.41 12.11 -6.27
N GLY A 276 17.81 11.50 -5.14
CA GLY A 276 18.13 12.21 -3.90
C GLY A 276 17.54 11.56 -2.66
N GLY A 277 17.27 12.38 -1.64
CA GLY A 277 16.76 11.95 -0.34
C GLY A 277 15.27 12.27 -0.10
N CYS A 278 14.85 12.12 1.16
CA CYS A 278 13.45 12.29 1.60
C CYS A 278 12.84 13.65 1.22
N ASP A 279 13.58 14.75 1.39
CA ASP A 279 13.06 16.10 1.19
C ASP A 279 12.83 16.42 -0.30
N ILE A 280 13.75 15.97 -1.17
CA ILE A 280 13.60 16.09 -2.63
C ILE A 280 12.39 15.26 -3.09
N LEU A 281 12.29 14.00 -2.67
CA LEU A 281 11.17 13.12 -3.04
C LEU A 281 9.82 13.69 -2.56
N THR A 282 9.79 14.29 -1.36
CA THR A 282 8.60 14.97 -0.83
C THR A 282 8.23 16.18 -1.69
N SER A 283 9.20 17.03 -2.06
CA SER A 283 8.94 18.20 -2.92
C SER A 283 8.45 17.81 -4.31
N MET A 284 9.02 16.76 -4.93
CA MET A 284 8.57 16.26 -6.24
C MET A 284 7.16 15.64 -6.18
N TYR A 285 6.82 14.98 -5.07
CA TYR A 285 5.47 14.48 -4.82
C TYR A 285 4.46 15.63 -4.68
N GLU A 286 4.76 16.66 -3.89
CA GLU A 286 3.89 17.82 -3.69
C GLU A 286 3.64 18.63 -4.98
N LYS A 287 4.63 18.65 -5.90
CA LYS A 287 4.50 19.29 -7.22
C LYS A 287 3.84 18.40 -8.29
N GLY A 288 3.61 17.12 -8.01
CA GLY A 288 3.12 16.14 -8.99
C GLY A 288 4.15 15.72 -10.06
N GLU A 289 5.41 16.10 -9.91
CA GLU A 289 6.51 15.77 -10.83
C GLU A 289 6.89 14.28 -10.75
N LEU A 290 6.60 13.64 -9.61
CA LEU A 290 6.99 12.26 -9.32
C LEU A 290 6.46 11.26 -10.37
N ALA A 291 5.19 11.38 -10.76
CA ALA A 291 4.56 10.44 -11.70
C ALA A 291 5.17 10.49 -13.11
N SER A 292 5.85 11.57 -13.49
CA SER A 292 6.56 11.67 -14.78
C SER A 292 7.93 10.98 -14.74
N LEU A 293 8.58 10.94 -13.58
CA LEU A 293 9.90 10.33 -13.40
C LEU A 293 9.84 8.79 -13.33
N PHE A 294 8.69 8.23 -12.94
CA PHE A 294 8.50 6.78 -12.78
C PHE A 294 7.73 6.08 -13.90
N LYS A 295 7.25 6.82 -14.92
CA LYS A 295 6.63 6.25 -16.14
C LYS A 295 7.63 5.42 -16.94
#